data_AF-A0A7J9I9L5-F1
#
_entry.id   AF-A0A7J9I9L5-F1
#
_cell.length_a   1.000
_cell.length_b   1.000
_cell.length_c   1.000
_cell.angle_alpha   90.00
_cell.angle_beta   90.00
_cell.angle_gamma   90.00
#
_symmetry.space_group_name_H-M   'P 1'
#
loop_
_entity.id
_entity.type
_entity.pdbx_description
1 polymer ?
#
loop_
_entity_poly.entity_id
_entity_poly.type
_entity_poly.pdbx_seq_one_letter_code
_entity_poly.pdbx_strand_id
1 'polypeptide(L)'
;MSYNNRLLLRLQIPGPRLPKGPTIEYQEKIGLRALKLPSADAVVVRRTLVTLMENPHGLPGINESPEHIGKREAYWSSVKPAHFGVKIASKSLLGIYRILGVGVFIGLLCRFSFGRWLLLKFPSFFSFGWFRKTGPSEDEVRSASFKMWFVGYGFSNSNLASERNSKPDMEIITRVMGPEIGYVTTPISLVQCALIVLNQRENLPKGGVYTPGIVFGPDLQERLQENGISFDVVSKTALPRPAPA
;
A
#
# COMPACT_ATOMS: atom_id res chain seq x y z
N MET A 1 15.54 36.85 10.33
CA MET A 1 15.53 35.40 10.02
C MET A 1 14.34 34.72 10.72
N SER A 2 13.12 35.02 10.26
CA SER A 2 11.86 34.47 10.81
C SER A 2 10.99 33.91 9.67
N TYR A 3 11.54 32.95 8.94
CA TYR A 3 10.85 32.20 7.90
C TYR A 3 11.33 30.76 8.03
N ASN A 4 10.54 29.90 8.71
CA ASN A 4 10.42 28.44 8.48
C ASN A 4 9.80 27.64 9.63
N ASN A 5 9.44 28.23 10.78
CA ASN A 5 8.83 27.46 11.87
C ASN A 5 7.29 27.33 11.82
N ARG A 6 6.61 27.83 10.77
CA ARG A 6 5.14 27.72 10.61
C ARG A 6 4.67 26.68 9.58
N LEU A 7 5.57 26.03 8.81
CA LEU A 7 5.20 25.10 7.72
C LEU A 7 5.14 23.61 8.12
N LEU A 8 5.29 23.27 9.40
CA LEU A 8 5.19 21.90 9.90
C LEU A 8 4.04 21.68 10.89
N LEU A 9 2.92 22.37 10.68
CA LEU A 9 1.63 21.74 11.02
C LEU A 9 1.51 20.53 10.10
N ARG A 10 2.05 19.37 10.54
CA ARG A 10 2.00 18.09 9.82
C ARG A 10 0.56 17.92 9.32
N LEU A 11 0.33 18.11 8.01
CA LEU A 11 -0.95 17.81 7.38
C LEU A 11 -1.31 16.38 7.78
N GLN A 12 -2.26 16.30 8.69
CA GLN A 12 -2.72 15.05 9.24
C GLN A 12 -3.94 14.68 8.43
N ILE A 13 -3.91 13.50 7.83
CA ILE A 13 -5.05 12.93 7.12
C ILE A 13 -6.28 13.06 8.04
N PRO A 14 -7.35 13.73 7.59
CA PRO A 14 -8.53 13.97 8.39
C PRO A 14 -9.29 12.67 8.69
N GLY A 15 -10.25 12.75 9.59
CA GLY A 15 -11.11 11.61 9.95
C GLY A 15 -10.50 10.64 10.97
N PRO A 16 -11.29 9.61 11.33
CA PRO A 16 -10.89 8.65 12.36
C PRO A 16 -9.67 7.85 11.91
N ARG A 17 -8.70 7.70 12.82
CA ARG A 17 -7.55 6.82 12.58
C ARG A 17 -8.03 5.36 12.51
N LEU A 18 -7.28 4.54 11.80
CA LEU A 18 -7.46 3.09 11.86
C LEU A 18 -7.45 2.63 13.33
N PRO A 19 -8.43 1.81 13.76
CA PRO A 19 -8.46 1.30 15.12
C PRO A 19 -7.13 0.63 15.45
N LYS A 20 -6.64 0.81 16.69
CA LYS A 20 -5.59 -0.05 17.22
C LYS A 20 -6.24 -1.41 17.54
N GLY A 21 -6.45 -2.20 16.50
CA GLY A 21 -6.94 -3.58 16.63
C GLY A 21 -5.97 -4.47 17.40
N PRO A 22 -6.37 -5.71 17.71
CA PRO A 22 -5.50 -6.69 18.33
C PRO A 22 -4.27 -6.96 17.44
N THR A 23 -3.18 -7.45 18.03
CA THR A 23 -1.95 -7.78 17.30
C THR A 23 -2.20 -8.77 16.16
N ILE A 24 -3.09 -9.74 16.39
CA ILE A 24 -3.59 -10.68 15.39
C ILE A 24 -5.09 -10.43 15.24
N GLU A 25 -5.52 -10.14 14.02
CA GLU A 25 -6.93 -9.90 13.68
C GLU A 25 -7.39 -10.99 12.71
N TYR A 26 -8.55 -11.58 12.97
CA TYR A 26 -9.17 -12.48 12.01
C TYR A 26 -10.15 -11.69 11.15
N GLN A 27 -9.95 -11.74 9.83
CA GLN A 27 -10.86 -11.11 8.88
C GLN A 27 -11.76 -12.18 8.27
N GLU A 28 -12.98 -12.29 8.79
CA GLU A 28 -13.93 -13.36 8.47
C GLU A 28 -14.25 -13.44 6.98
N LYS A 29 -14.56 -12.29 6.35
CA LYS A 29 -14.94 -12.22 4.92
C LYS A 29 -13.85 -12.71 3.96
N ILE A 30 -12.59 -12.66 4.40
CA ILE A 30 -11.43 -13.06 3.59
C ILE A 30 -10.86 -14.41 4.06
N GLY A 31 -11.25 -14.88 5.26
CA GLY A 31 -10.77 -16.12 5.86
C GLY A 31 -9.28 -16.07 6.20
N LEU A 32 -8.77 -14.91 6.61
CA LEU A 32 -7.35 -14.69 6.88
C LEU A 32 -7.10 -14.19 8.30
N ARG A 33 -6.02 -14.69 8.91
CA ARG A 33 -5.45 -14.12 10.13
C ARG A 33 -4.36 -13.15 9.74
N ALA A 34 -4.45 -11.92 10.23
CA ALA A 34 -3.60 -10.82 9.84
C ALA A 34 -2.80 -10.31 11.05
N LEU A 35 -1.48 -10.26 10.90
CA LEU A 35 -0.54 -9.69 11.86
C LEU A 35 -0.16 -8.29 11.38
N LYS A 36 -0.29 -7.29 12.24
CA LYS A 36 0.18 -5.94 11.93
C LYS A 36 1.71 -5.91 11.83
N LEU A 37 2.23 -5.35 10.74
CA LEU A 37 3.66 -5.16 10.56
C LEU A 37 4.05 -3.68 10.64
N PRO A 38 5.21 -3.34 11.23
CA PRO A 38 5.86 -2.07 10.92
C PRO A 38 6.32 -2.13 9.46
N SER A 39 5.59 -1.44 8.57
CA SER A 39 5.92 -1.41 7.13
C SER A 39 6.28 0.00 6.67
N ALA A 40 7.32 0.09 5.83
CA ALA A 40 7.67 1.29 5.08
C ALA A 40 6.55 1.72 4.12
N ASP A 41 5.77 0.77 3.60
CA ASP A 41 4.66 1.04 2.67
C ASP A 41 3.65 2.01 3.28
N ALA A 42 3.37 1.87 4.59
CA ALA A 42 2.43 2.76 5.27
C ALA A 42 2.95 4.21 5.31
N VAL A 43 4.26 4.40 5.39
CA VAL A 43 4.90 5.72 5.33
C VAL A 43 4.82 6.28 3.91
N VAL A 44 5.11 5.45 2.90
CA VAL A 44 5.06 5.84 1.48
C VAL A 44 3.64 6.23 1.07
N VAL A 45 2.63 5.39 1.36
CA VAL A 45 1.23 5.70 1.06
C VAL A 45 0.77 6.95 1.80
N ARG A 46 1.14 7.11 3.08
CA ARG A 46 0.85 8.35 3.81
C ARG A 46 1.46 9.57 3.13
N ARG A 47 2.70 9.47 2.63
CA ARG A 47 3.36 10.57 1.92
C ARG A 47 2.62 10.91 0.62
N THR A 48 2.23 9.92 -0.18
CA THR A 48 1.38 10.09 -1.36
C THR A 48 0.12 10.89 -1.04
N LEU A 49 -0.62 10.48 0.01
CA LEU A 49 -1.91 11.08 0.36
C LEU A 49 -1.77 12.47 0.97
N VAL A 50 -0.68 12.75 1.70
CA VAL A 50 -0.37 14.10 2.17
C VAL A 50 -0.04 15.02 0.99
N THR A 51 0.75 14.55 0.02
CA THR A 51 1.04 15.33 -1.20
C THR A 51 -0.22 15.59 -2.01
N LEU A 52 -1.16 14.64 -2.07
CA LEU A 52 -2.48 14.85 -2.68
C LEU A 52 -3.31 15.90 -1.92
N MET A 53 -3.24 15.95 -0.59
CA MET A 53 -3.92 17.02 0.18
C MET A 53 -3.35 18.41 -0.12
N GLU A 54 -2.05 18.50 -0.34
CA GLU A 54 -1.38 19.75 -0.74
C GLU A 54 -1.69 20.11 -2.20
N ASN A 55 -2.03 19.12 -3.04
CA ASN A 55 -2.30 19.27 -4.47
C ASN A 55 -3.58 18.52 -4.85
N PRO A 56 -4.79 19.03 -4.51
CA PRO A 56 -6.06 18.31 -4.68
C PRO A 56 -6.38 17.90 -6.13
N HIS A 57 -5.76 18.58 -7.09
CA HIS A 57 -5.89 18.33 -8.51
C HIS A 57 -4.75 17.48 -9.10
N GLY A 58 -3.89 16.92 -8.25
CA GLY A 58 -2.68 16.21 -8.66
C GLY A 58 -1.50 17.14 -8.90
N LEU A 59 -0.32 16.56 -9.18
CA LEU A 59 0.88 17.33 -9.48
C LEU A 59 0.88 17.74 -10.96
N PRO A 60 1.01 19.04 -11.29
CA PRO A 60 1.03 19.47 -12.68
C PRO A 60 2.28 18.99 -13.40
N GLY A 61 2.12 18.70 -14.69
CA GLY A 61 3.23 18.39 -15.58
C GLY A 61 4.04 19.63 -15.99
N ILE A 62 5.08 19.43 -16.82
CA ILE A 62 5.89 20.52 -17.35
C ILE A 62 5.10 21.31 -18.41
N ASN A 63 4.56 20.60 -19.39
CA ASN A 63 3.85 21.15 -20.55
C ASN A 63 2.66 20.24 -20.91
N GLU A 64 1.69 20.14 -19.99
CA GLU A 64 0.50 19.32 -20.21
C GLU A 64 -0.39 19.92 -21.31
N SER A 65 -0.97 19.04 -22.13
CA SER A 65 -2.07 19.44 -23.01
C SER A 65 -3.34 19.74 -22.19
N PRO A 66 -4.27 20.57 -22.68
CA PRO A 66 -5.53 20.86 -21.98
C PRO A 66 -6.32 19.59 -21.62
N GLU A 67 -6.27 18.57 -22.48
CA GLU A 67 -6.92 17.26 -22.26
C GLU A 67 -6.27 16.51 -21.09
N HIS A 68 -4.94 16.52 -20.99
CA HIS A 68 -4.22 15.88 -19.89
C HIS A 68 -4.45 16.58 -18.56
N ILE A 69 -4.53 17.92 -18.56
CA ILE A 69 -4.93 18.69 -17.37
C ILE A 69 -6.32 18.22 -16.93
N GLY A 70 -7.31 18.23 -17.83
CA GLY A 70 -8.66 17.78 -17.50
C GLY A 70 -8.71 16.36 -16.93
N LYS A 71 -7.98 15.40 -17.53
CA LYS A 71 -7.88 14.01 -17.04
C LYS A 71 -7.26 13.95 -15.65
N ARG A 72 -6.15 14.66 -15.43
CA ARG A 72 -5.43 14.72 -14.16
C ARG A 72 -6.32 15.28 -13.05
N GLU A 73 -6.89 16.46 -13.26
CA GLU A 73 -7.71 17.13 -12.24
C GLU A 73 -8.94 16.30 -11.87
N ALA A 74 -9.64 15.75 -12.86
CA ALA A 74 -10.81 14.91 -12.65
C ALA A 74 -10.48 13.67 -11.82
N TYR A 75 -9.38 12.96 -12.15
CA TYR A 75 -8.98 11.77 -11.41
C TYR A 75 -8.59 12.12 -9.97
N TRP A 76 -7.67 13.06 -9.77
CA TRP A 76 -7.12 13.33 -8.43
C TRP A 76 -8.13 13.97 -7.48
N SER A 77 -9.08 14.77 -7.98
CA SER A 77 -10.16 15.33 -7.16
C SER A 77 -11.15 14.26 -6.66
N SER A 78 -11.24 13.13 -7.36
CA SER A 78 -12.06 11.98 -6.94
C SER A 78 -11.41 11.19 -5.81
N VAL A 79 -10.07 11.17 -5.72
CA VAL A 79 -9.33 10.41 -4.72
C VAL A 79 -9.42 11.09 -3.36
N LYS A 80 -9.89 10.36 -2.34
CA LYS A 80 -9.98 10.87 -0.96
C LYS A 80 -8.84 10.32 -0.10
N PRO A 81 -8.12 11.19 0.64
CA PRO A 81 -7.10 10.75 1.59
C PRO A 81 -7.67 9.79 2.63
N ALA A 82 -6.95 8.70 2.89
CA ALA A 82 -7.33 7.68 3.86
C ALA A 82 -6.17 7.33 4.81
N HIS A 83 -6.50 6.96 6.06
CA HIS A 83 -5.50 6.35 6.94
C HIS A 83 -5.19 4.95 6.43
N PHE A 84 -3.92 4.67 6.19
CA PHE A 84 -3.46 3.41 5.60
C PHE A 84 -2.60 2.61 6.59
N GLY A 85 -2.71 1.29 6.52
CA GLY A 85 -1.94 0.36 7.33
C GLY A 85 -1.76 -0.96 6.62
N VAL A 86 -0.64 -1.64 6.91
CA VAL A 86 -0.30 -2.92 6.28
C VAL A 86 -0.31 -4.03 7.33
N LYS A 87 -0.86 -5.17 6.92
CA LYS A 87 -0.84 -6.42 7.70
C LYS A 87 -0.33 -7.53 6.80
N ILE A 88 0.45 -8.44 7.36
CA ILE A 88 0.76 -9.71 6.69
C ILE A 88 -0.26 -10.75 7.13
N ALA A 89 -0.75 -11.54 6.18
CA ALA A 89 -1.86 -12.43 6.42
C ALA A 89 -1.55 -13.87 6.02
N SER A 90 -2.09 -14.82 6.79
CA SER A 90 -1.98 -16.25 6.52
C SER A 90 -3.31 -16.95 6.83
N LYS A 91 -3.64 -17.96 6.03
CA LYS A 91 -4.74 -18.89 6.35
C LYS A 91 -4.40 -19.80 7.52
N SER A 92 -3.12 -20.16 7.65
CA SER A 92 -2.60 -21.10 8.66
C SER A 92 -2.07 -20.37 9.89
N LEU A 93 -2.47 -20.84 11.08
CA LEU A 93 -1.90 -20.40 12.37
C LEU A 93 -0.40 -20.67 12.45
N LEU A 94 0.04 -21.84 11.97
CA LEU A 94 1.46 -22.17 11.89
C LEU A 94 2.23 -21.16 11.02
N GLY A 95 1.62 -20.66 9.95
CA GLY A 95 2.19 -19.61 9.11
C GLY A 95 2.42 -18.30 9.89
N ILE A 96 1.50 -17.91 10.77
CA ILE A 96 1.66 -16.72 11.63
C ILE A 96 2.81 -16.92 12.62
N TYR A 97 2.90 -18.08 13.28
CA TYR A 97 4.01 -18.37 14.20
C TYR A 97 5.37 -18.40 13.48
N ARG A 98 5.43 -18.92 12.25
CA ARG A 98 6.64 -18.86 11.42
C ARG A 98 7.04 -17.42 11.13
N ILE A 99 6.11 -16.58 10.66
CA ILE A 99 6.37 -15.14 10.40
C ILE A 99 6.90 -14.44 11.66
N LEU A 100 6.27 -14.68 12.81
CA LEU A 100 6.72 -14.11 14.09
C LEU A 100 8.13 -14.59 14.46
N GLY A 101 8.42 -15.89 14.33
CA GLY A 101 9.73 -16.44 14.59
C GLY A 101 10.83 -15.82 13.72
N VAL A 102 10.58 -15.69 12.42
CA VAL A 102 11.50 -15.01 11.49
C VAL A 102 11.71 -13.54 11.90
N GLY A 103 10.63 -12.84 12.24
CA GLY A 103 10.69 -11.46 12.72
C GLY A 103 11.53 -11.29 13.99
N VAL A 104 11.43 -12.23 14.94
CA VAL A 104 12.24 -12.25 16.16
C VAL A 104 13.71 -12.48 15.86
N PHE A 105 14.05 -13.46 15.00
CA PHE A 105 15.43 -13.69 14.61
C PHE A 105 16.05 -12.47 13.94
N ILE A 106 15.35 -11.85 12.99
CA ILE A 106 15.80 -10.62 12.33
C ILE A 106 15.94 -9.49 13.36
N GLY A 107 14.93 -9.25 14.20
CA GLY A 107 14.93 -8.16 15.17
C GLY A 107 16.04 -8.24 16.21
N LEU A 108 16.38 -9.45 16.68
CA LEU A 108 17.46 -9.67 17.64
C LEU A 108 18.84 -9.66 16.98
N LEU A 109 19.02 -10.41 15.89
CA LEU A 109 20.33 -10.65 15.30
C LEU A 109 20.80 -9.51 14.38
N CYS A 110 19.90 -8.72 13.78
CA CYS A 110 20.31 -7.61 12.90
C CYS A 110 21.04 -6.47 13.64
N ARG A 111 20.96 -6.40 14.97
CA ARG A 111 21.50 -5.30 15.77
C ARG A 111 23.03 -5.28 15.87
N PHE A 112 23.69 -6.41 15.63
CA PHE A 112 25.15 -6.54 15.74
C PHE A 112 25.74 -7.26 14.53
N SER A 113 27.02 -6.99 14.23
CA SER A 113 27.70 -7.45 13.02
C SER A 113 27.70 -8.97 12.88
N PHE A 114 27.98 -9.70 13.97
CA PHE A 114 27.96 -11.16 13.98
C PHE A 114 26.58 -11.74 13.67
N GLY A 115 25.51 -11.17 14.20
CA GLY A 115 24.14 -11.64 13.96
C GLY A 115 23.70 -11.40 12.52
N ARG A 116 24.06 -10.26 11.93
CA ARG A 116 23.88 -10.02 10.48
C ARG A 116 24.63 -11.04 9.64
N TRP A 117 25.89 -11.32 9.98
CA TRP A 117 26.67 -12.37 9.31
C TRP A 117 25.97 -13.73 9.41
N LEU A 118 25.44 -14.09 10.58
CA LEU A 118 24.76 -15.36 10.82
C LEU A 118 23.48 -15.50 9.98
N LEU A 119 22.63 -14.45 9.96
CA LEU A 119 21.41 -14.40 9.15
C LEU A 119 21.72 -14.55 7.64
N LEU A 120 22.76 -13.88 7.16
CA LEU A 120 23.17 -13.97 5.75
C LEU A 120 23.87 -15.29 5.41
N LYS A 121 24.60 -15.88 6.36
CA LYS A 121 25.31 -17.15 6.16
C LYS A 121 24.35 -18.33 6.18
N PHE A 122 23.29 -18.31 7.00
CA PHE A 122 22.33 -19.40 7.16
C PHE A 122 20.86 -18.96 7.03
N PRO A 123 20.47 -18.30 5.93
CA PRO A 123 19.13 -17.73 5.78
C PRO A 123 18.03 -18.81 5.89
N SER A 124 18.29 -20.02 5.38
CA SER A 124 17.34 -21.13 5.45
C SER A 124 17.05 -21.57 6.87
N PHE A 125 18.02 -21.49 7.79
CA PHE A 125 17.79 -21.86 9.18
C PHE A 125 16.90 -20.83 9.88
N PHE A 126 17.27 -19.55 9.77
CA PHE A 126 16.55 -18.45 10.44
C PHE A 126 15.21 -18.07 9.80
N SER A 127 14.95 -18.58 8.60
CA SER A 127 13.67 -18.40 7.89
C SER A 127 12.79 -19.66 7.89
N PHE A 128 13.18 -20.72 8.60
CA PHE A 128 12.50 -22.02 8.57
C PHE A 128 12.32 -22.58 7.14
N GLY A 129 13.33 -22.38 6.29
CA GLY A 129 13.38 -22.88 4.91
C GLY A 129 12.73 -21.95 3.88
N TRP A 130 12.15 -20.82 4.29
CA TRP A 130 11.46 -19.90 3.39
C TRP A 130 12.43 -19.13 2.49
N PHE A 131 13.60 -18.75 3.01
CA PHE A 131 14.66 -18.10 2.26
C PHE A 131 15.86 -19.00 2.09
N ARG A 132 16.34 -19.13 0.85
CA ARG A 132 17.52 -19.91 0.49
C ARG A 132 18.51 -19.00 -0.23
N LYS A 133 19.81 -19.32 -0.14
CA LYS A 133 20.85 -18.53 -0.84
C LYS A 133 20.74 -18.59 -2.35
N THR A 134 20.27 -19.72 -2.86
CA THR A 134 20.04 -19.94 -4.28
C THR A 134 18.81 -19.20 -4.80
N GLY A 135 18.01 -18.59 -3.92
CA GLY A 135 16.68 -18.10 -4.28
C GLY A 135 15.70 -19.22 -4.58
N PRO A 136 14.48 -18.87 -5.05
CA PRO A 136 13.52 -19.83 -5.58
C PRO A 136 13.98 -20.38 -6.94
N SER A 137 13.49 -21.56 -7.31
CA SER A 137 13.69 -22.11 -8.66
C SER A 137 12.82 -21.38 -9.69
N GLU A 138 13.16 -21.49 -10.97
CA GLU A 138 12.35 -20.91 -12.05
C GLU A 138 10.92 -21.46 -12.07
N ASP A 139 10.74 -22.74 -11.74
CA ASP A 139 9.42 -23.37 -11.66
C ASP A 139 8.61 -22.84 -10.46
N GLU A 140 9.27 -22.61 -9.31
CA GLU A 140 8.65 -21.96 -8.16
C GLU A 140 8.19 -20.54 -8.50
N VAL A 141 9.03 -19.77 -9.21
CA VAL A 141 8.67 -18.42 -9.67
C VAL A 141 7.53 -18.47 -10.70
N ARG A 142 7.60 -19.38 -11.67
CA ARG A 142 6.60 -19.49 -12.75
C ARG A 142 5.22 -19.92 -12.26
N SER A 143 5.16 -20.77 -11.24
CA SER A 143 3.91 -21.28 -10.66
C SER A 143 3.34 -20.42 -9.53
N ALA A 144 4.15 -19.53 -8.96
CA ALA A 144 3.72 -18.65 -7.88
C ALA A 144 2.83 -17.50 -8.37
N SER A 145 1.96 -17.04 -7.47
CA SER A 145 1.11 -15.87 -7.66
C SER A 145 1.00 -15.10 -6.34
N PHE A 146 0.65 -13.82 -6.43
CA PHE A 146 0.36 -13.02 -5.25
C PHE A 146 -1.12 -12.65 -5.17
N LYS A 147 -1.55 -12.37 -3.94
CA LYS A 147 -2.87 -11.83 -3.65
C LYS A 147 -2.78 -10.83 -2.52
N MET A 148 -3.13 -9.59 -2.82
CA MET A 148 -3.19 -8.51 -1.86
C MET A 148 -4.64 -8.08 -1.67
N TRP A 149 -5.05 -7.93 -0.41
CA TRP A 149 -6.40 -7.54 -0.04
C TRP A 149 -6.37 -6.13 0.56
N PHE A 150 -7.27 -5.28 0.11
CA PHE A 150 -7.48 -3.95 0.66
C PHE A 150 -8.86 -3.91 1.30
N VAL A 151 -8.89 -3.62 2.59
CA VAL A 151 -10.13 -3.48 3.37
C VAL A 151 -10.26 -2.02 3.76
N GLY A 152 -11.23 -1.35 3.14
CA GLY A 152 -11.52 0.06 3.36
C GLY A 152 -12.77 0.24 4.20
N TYR A 153 -12.69 1.17 5.16
CA TYR A 153 -13.82 1.61 5.97
C TYR A 153 -14.07 3.08 5.69
N GLY A 154 -15.30 3.44 5.34
CA GLY A 154 -15.67 4.81 4.97
C GLY A 154 -17.11 5.16 5.32
N PHE A 155 -17.56 6.30 4.80
CA PHE A 155 -18.89 6.84 5.04
C PHE A 155 -19.74 6.76 3.76
N SER A 156 -21.02 6.41 3.91
CA SER A 156 -21.99 6.40 2.81
C SER A 156 -22.36 7.81 2.32
N ASN A 157 -22.25 8.82 3.18
CA ASN A 157 -22.60 10.21 2.92
C ASN A 157 -21.53 11.17 3.48
N SER A 158 -21.28 12.27 2.77
CA SER A 158 -20.39 13.36 3.20
C SER A 158 -20.82 13.99 4.53
N ASN A 159 -22.14 14.10 4.80
CA ASN A 159 -22.63 14.69 6.05
C ASN A 159 -22.19 13.86 7.27
N LEU A 160 -22.28 12.53 7.15
CA LEU A 160 -21.78 11.61 8.18
C LEU A 160 -20.27 11.74 8.36
N ALA A 161 -19.52 11.95 7.27
CA ALA A 161 -18.07 12.14 7.34
C ALA A 161 -17.67 13.46 8.04
N SER A 162 -18.55 14.47 8.02
CA SER A 162 -18.34 15.78 8.67
C SER A 162 -18.74 15.80 10.16
N GLU A 163 -19.53 14.83 10.61
CA GLU A 163 -19.92 14.72 12.02
C GLU A 163 -18.72 14.37 12.91
N ARG A 164 -18.62 15.05 14.05
CA ARG A 164 -17.54 14.80 15.01
C ARG A 164 -17.76 13.43 15.67
N ASN A 165 -16.76 12.55 15.58
CA ASN A 165 -16.75 11.19 16.15
C ASN A 165 -17.70 10.18 15.48
N SER A 166 -18.19 10.46 14.27
CA SER A 166 -18.92 9.45 13.50
C SER A 166 -18.03 8.24 13.17
N LYS A 167 -18.63 7.06 13.22
CA LYS A 167 -17.96 5.81 12.83
C LYS A 167 -18.28 5.51 11.36
N PRO A 168 -17.33 4.96 10.60
CA PRO A 168 -17.60 4.44 9.26
C PRO A 168 -18.81 3.50 9.25
N ASP A 169 -19.71 3.67 8.28
CA ASP A 169 -20.92 2.86 8.09
C ASP A 169 -20.84 2.02 6.81
N MET A 170 -19.71 2.07 6.09
CA MET A 170 -19.48 1.31 4.87
C MET A 170 -18.14 0.57 4.93
N GLU A 171 -18.14 -0.65 4.40
CA GLU A 171 -16.94 -1.43 4.11
C GLU A 171 -16.84 -1.68 2.61
N ILE A 172 -15.64 -1.54 2.07
CA ILE A 172 -15.28 -1.97 0.72
C ILE A 172 -14.07 -2.91 0.80
N ILE A 173 -14.16 -4.05 0.12
CA ILE A 173 -13.05 -4.98 -0.03
C ILE A 173 -12.67 -5.00 -1.50
N THR A 174 -11.42 -4.63 -1.79
CA THR A 174 -10.82 -4.76 -3.11
C THR A 174 -9.63 -5.70 -3.05
N ARG A 175 -9.22 -6.19 -4.22
CA ARG A 175 -8.17 -7.19 -4.34
C ARG A 175 -7.28 -6.88 -5.53
N VAL A 176 -5.97 -7.07 -5.33
CA VAL A 176 -4.97 -7.04 -6.40
C VAL A 176 -4.32 -8.41 -6.50
N MET A 177 -4.22 -8.95 -7.71
CA MET A 177 -3.59 -10.24 -7.98
C MET A 177 -2.65 -10.15 -9.18
N GLY A 178 -1.72 -11.09 -9.26
CA GLY A 178 -0.81 -11.21 -10.39
C GLY A 178 0.10 -12.42 -10.25
N PRO A 179 1.13 -12.52 -11.11
CA PRO A 179 2.14 -13.58 -11.05
C PRO A 179 2.99 -13.44 -9.77
N GLU A 180 4.12 -14.12 -9.67
CA GLU A 180 4.98 -14.00 -8.49
C GLU A 180 5.35 -12.52 -8.19
N ILE A 181 5.35 -12.14 -6.91
CA ILE A 181 5.40 -10.73 -6.49
C ILE A 181 6.80 -10.08 -6.66
N GLY A 182 7.87 -10.83 -6.39
CA GLY A 182 9.24 -10.30 -6.28
C GLY A 182 10.01 -10.26 -7.60
N TYR A 183 10.03 -11.36 -8.34
CA TYR A 183 10.81 -11.56 -9.56
C TYR A 183 10.02 -11.30 -10.83
N VAL A 184 8.68 -11.33 -10.80
CA VAL A 184 7.85 -11.06 -12.00
C VAL A 184 7.13 -9.72 -11.88
N THR A 185 6.27 -9.57 -10.88
CA THR A 185 5.41 -8.39 -10.72
C THR A 185 6.20 -7.11 -10.45
N THR A 186 7.25 -7.18 -9.61
CA THR A 186 8.05 -5.99 -9.28
C THR A 186 8.82 -5.46 -10.50
N PRO A 187 9.53 -6.29 -11.29
CA PRO A 187 10.11 -5.84 -12.56
C PRO A 187 9.09 -5.27 -13.55
N ILE A 188 7.92 -5.92 -13.71
CA ILE A 188 6.83 -5.36 -14.53
C ILE A 188 6.48 -3.96 -14.06
N SER A 189 6.28 -3.78 -12.75
CA SER A 189 5.91 -2.48 -12.18
C SER A 189 6.97 -1.41 -12.43
N LEU A 190 8.25 -1.75 -12.26
CA LEU A 190 9.36 -0.83 -12.49
C LEU A 190 9.47 -0.44 -13.98
N VAL A 191 9.36 -1.40 -14.88
CA VAL A 191 9.40 -1.15 -16.34
C VAL A 191 8.22 -0.28 -16.77
N GLN A 192 7.01 -0.54 -16.27
CA GLN A 192 5.85 0.30 -16.62
C GLN A 192 6.01 1.73 -16.10
N CYS A 193 6.56 1.93 -14.89
CA CYS A 193 6.90 3.28 -14.40
C CYS A 193 7.92 3.97 -15.34
N ALA A 194 8.98 3.26 -15.76
CA ALA A 194 10.00 3.81 -16.63
C ALA A 194 9.44 4.19 -18.01
N LEU A 195 8.55 3.37 -18.57
CA LEU A 195 7.88 3.66 -19.85
C LEU A 195 6.97 4.88 -19.76
N ILE A 196 6.27 5.09 -18.64
CA ILE A 196 5.50 6.32 -18.41
C ILE A 196 6.42 7.53 -18.37
N VAL A 197 7.54 7.46 -17.63
CA VAL A 197 8.52 8.56 -17.57
C VAL A 197 9.07 8.91 -18.95
N LEU A 198 9.40 7.90 -19.75
CA LEU A 198 9.98 8.09 -21.08
C LEU A 198 8.97 8.69 -22.06
N ASN A 199 7.73 8.18 -22.08
CA ASN A 199 6.75 8.50 -23.11
C ASN A 199 5.84 9.69 -22.75
N GLN A 200 5.69 10.00 -21.46
CA GLN A 200 4.76 11.02 -20.96
C GLN A 200 5.47 12.12 -20.17
N ARG A 201 6.76 12.36 -20.44
CA ARG A 201 7.62 13.24 -19.65
C ARG A 201 7.02 14.64 -19.42
N GLU A 202 6.42 15.21 -20.46
CA GLU A 202 5.81 16.54 -20.42
C GLU A 202 4.58 16.61 -19.49
N ASN A 203 3.91 15.48 -19.28
CA ASN A 203 2.76 15.35 -18.37
C ASN A 203 3.16 15.08 -16.92
N LEU A 204 4.46 14.88 -16.65
CA LEU A 204 4.96 14.59 -15.31
C LEU A 204 5.61 15.83 -14.68
N PRO A 205 5.69 15.90 -13.34
CA PRO A 205 6.31 17.02 -12.65
C PRO A 205 7.73 17.33 -13.14
N LYS A 206 8.13 18.60 -13.11
CA LYS A 206 9.44 19.06 -13.62
C LYS A 206 10.63 18.35 -12.97
N GLY A 207 10.53 17.98 -11.70
CA GLY A 207 11.53 17.20 -11.00
C GLY A 207 11.28 17.19 -9.50
N GLY A 208 12.03 16.37 -8.77
CA GLY A 208 11.88 16.20 -7.32
C GLY A 208 11.86 14.73 -6.93
N VAL A 209 11.62 14.48 -5.63
CA VAL A 209 11.47 13.13 -5.08
C VAL A 209 10.02 12.93 -4.70
N TYR A 210 9.33 12.09 -5.47
CA TYR A 210 7.91 11.81 -5.30
C TYR A 210 7.68 10.32 -5.12
N THR A 211 6.55 9.98 -4.50
CA THR A 211 6.09 8.60 -4.44
C THR A 211 5.48 8.20 -5.79
N PRO A 212 5.65 6.94 -6.23
CA PRO A 212 5.09 6.51 -7.51
C PRO A 212 3.56 6.66 -7.55
N GLY A 213 2.92 6.51 -6.39
CA GLY A 213 1.48 6.65 -6.25
C GLY A 213 0.95 8.02 -6.70
N ILE A 214 1.63 9.13 -6.42
CA ILE A 214 1.14 10.48 -6.80
C ILE A 214 1.53 10.86 -8.23
N VAL A 215 2.58 10.23 -8.78
CA VAL A 215 3.13 10.57 -10.10
C VAL A 215 2.43 9.79 -11.21
N PHE A 216 2.26 8.48 -11.04
CA PHE A 216 1.82 7.60 -12.13
C PHE A 216 0.34 7.26 -12.11
N GLY A 217 -0.36 7.57 -11.01
CA GLY A 217 -1.82 7.58 -10.87
C GLY A 217 -2.57 6.49 -11.67
N PRO A 218 -3.56 6.87 -12.49
CA PRO A 218 -4.39 5.92 -13.23
C PRO A 218 -3.63 5.24 -14.39
N ASP A 219 -2.65 5.90 -14.99
CA ASP A 219 -1.95 5.38 -16.17
C ASP A 219 -1.10 4.16 -15.82
N LEU A 220 -0.49 4.12 -14.63
CA LEU A 220 0.20 2.92 -14.17
C LEU A 220 -0.76 1.77 -13.96
N GLN A 221 -1.94 2.00 -13.39
CA GLN A 221 -2.90 0.93 -13.13
C GLN A 221 -3.31 0.22 -14.44
N GLU A 222 -3.66 0.99 -15.48
CA GLU A 222 -4.02 0.47 -16.80
C GLU A 222 -2.89 -0.40 -17.38
N ARG A 223 -1.65 0.11 -17.35
CA ARG A 223 -0.48 -0.64 -17.85
C ARG A 223 -0.22 -1.90 -17.05
N LEU A 224 -0.40 -1.89 -15.74
CA LEU A 224 -0.29 -3.09 -14.91
C LEU A 224 -1.36 -4.13 -15.29
N GLN A 225 -2.58 -3.69 -15.60
CA GLN A 225 -3.66 -4.56 -16.07
C GLN A 225 -3.33 -5.23 -17.39
N GLU A 226 -2.81 -4.47 -18.37
CA GLU A 226 -2.34 -5.00 -19.65
C GLU A 226 -1.19 -6.01 -19.49
N ASN A 227 -0.46 -5.95 -18.37
CA ASN A 227 0.69 -6.81 -18.07
C ASN A 227 0.38 -7.86 -16.98
N GLY A 228 -0.88 -8.27 -16.86
CA GLY A 228 -1.27 -9.46 -16.09
C GLY A 228 -1.52 -9.24 -14.61
N ILE A 229 -1.75 -7.99 -14.17
CA ILE A 229 -2.11 -7.66 -12.78
C ILE A 229 -3.59 -7.27 -12.72
N SER A 230 -4.40 -7.98 -11.94
CA SER A 230 -5.84 -7.70 -11.83
C SER A 230 -6.16 -6.80 -10.64
N PHE A 231 -7.19 -5.96 -10.78
CA PHE A 231 -7.73 -5.09 -9.74
C PHE A 231 -9.23 -5.32 -9.66
N ASP A 232 -9.70 -5.92 -8.57
CA ASP A 232 -11.09 -6.35 -8.41
C ASP A 232 -11.76 -5.63 -7.24
N VAL A 233 -13.02 -5.23 -7.42
CA VAL A 233 -13.92 -4.92 -6.30
C VAL A 233 -14.60 -6.21 -5.88
N VAL A 234 -14.33 -6.69 -4.68
CA VAL A 234 -14.84 -7.97 -4.18
C VAL A 234 -16.17 -7.80 -3.47
N SER A 235 -16.31 -6.77 -2.64
CA SER A 235 -17.58 -6.48 -1.97
C SER A 235 -17.66 -5.01 -1.56
N LYS A 236 -18.89 -4.48 -1.54
CA LYS A 236 -19.24 -3.21 -0.90
C LYS A 236 -20.46 -3.45 -0.04
N THR A 237 -20.36 -3.21 1.26
CA THR A 237 -21.40 -3.60 2.22
C THR A 237 -21.61 -2.50 3.25
N ALA A 238 -22.88 -2.22 3.59
CA ALA A 238 -23.22 -1.37 4.73
C ALA A 238 -22.88 -2.11 6.03
N LEU A 239 -22.27 -1.41 6.98
CA LEU A 239 -21.96 -1.94 8.30
C LEU A 239 -23.19 -1.81 9.21
N PRO A 240 -23.39 -2.75 10.15
CA PRO A 240 -24.42 -2.60 11.18
C PRO A 240 -24.16 -1.31 11.97
N ARG A 241 -25.15 -0.41 12.04
CA ARG A 241 -25.05 0.74 12.94
C ARG A 241 -25.04 0.21 14.38
N PRO A 242 -24.17 0.71 15.26
CA PRO A 242 -24.27 0.37 16.67
C PRO A 242 -25.68 0.76 17.16
N ALA A 243 -26.32 -0.12 17.94
CA ALA A 243 -27.58 0.20 18.59
C ALA A 243 -27.41 1.48 19.42
N PRO A 244 -28.39 2.40 19.44
CA PRO A 244 -28.35 3.52 20.36
C PRO A 244 -28.26 2.99 21.79
N ALA A 245 -27.35 3.59 22.57
CA ALA A 245 -27.18 3.31 24.00
C ALA A 245 -28.40 3.77 24.80
#